data_AF-A0A522NF42-F1
#
_entry.id   AF-A0A522NF42-F1
#
_cell.length_a   1.000
_cell.length_b   1.000
_cell.length_c   1.000
_cell.angle_alpha   90.00
_cell.angle_beta   90.00
_cell.angle_gamma   90.00
#
_symmetry.space_group_name_H-M   'P 1'
#
loop_
_entity.id
_entity.type
_entity.pdbx_description
1 polymer ?
#
loop_
_entity_poly.entity_id
_entity_poly.type
_entity_poly.pdbx_seq_one_letter_code
_entity_poly.pdbx_strand_id
1 'polypeptide(L)' 'MCGIPQTTISSIENGRVNLGVERAKVLGTALHCHPAVLVFPGWQIESAA' A
#
# COMPACT_ATOMS: atom_id res chain seq x y z
N MET A 1 5.82 -9.20 -13.39
CA MET A 1 6.75 -8.76 -12.32
C MET A 1 6.37 -7.32 -11.98
N CYS A 2 5.95 -7.00 -10.75
CA CYS A 2 5.43 -5.65 -10.42
C CYS A 2 6.53 -4.55 -10.42
N GLY A 3 7.79 -4.88 -10.72
CA GLY A 3 8.89 -3.90 -10.73
C GLY A 3 9.38 -3.49 -9.35
N ILE A 4 8.77 -4.00 -8.27
CA ILE A 4 9.23 -3.80 -6.89
C ILE A 4 10.13 -4.99 -6.51
N PRO A 5 11.38 -4.75 -6.08
CA PRO A 5 12.26 -5.82 -5.61
C PRO A 5 11.67 -6.55 -4.40
N GLN A 6 11.86 -7.87 -4.30
CA GLN A 6 11.32 -8.65 -3.18
C GLN A 6 11.87 -8.19 -1.82
N THR A 7 13.11 -7.74 -1.75
CA THR A 7 13.70 -7.15 -0.54
C THR A 7 12.97 -5.88 -0.10
N THR A 8 12.47 -5.10 -1.06
CA THR A 8 11.65 -3.91 -0.80
C THR A 8 10.26 -4.30 -0.31
N ILE A 9 9.63 -5.29 -0.94
CA ILE A 9 8.33 -5.82 -0.48
C ILE A 9 8.45 -6.32 0.96
N SER A 10 9.44 -7.16 1.26
CA SER A 10 9.68 -7.67 2.61
C SER A 10 9.92 -6.55 3.63
N SER A 11 10.66 -5.50 3.25
CA SER A 11 10.88 -4.34 4.13
C SER A 11 9.60 -3.55 4.41
N ILE A 12 8.68 -3.47 3.43
CA ILE A 12 7.36 -2.84 3.60
C ILE A 12 6.48 -3.67 4.53
N GLU A 13 6.41 -4.98 4.32
CA GLU A 13 5.60 -5.89 5.14
C GLU A 13 6.03 -5.91 6.61
N ASN A 14 7.33 -5.75 6.86
CA ASN A 14 7.89 -5.69 8.21
C ASN A 14 7.92 -4.26 8.79
N GLY A 15 7.31 -3.28 8.13
CA GLY A 15 7.25 -1.89 8.60
C GLY A 15 8.59 -1.16 8.67
N ARG A 16 9.64 -1.69 8.02
CA ARG A 16 10.97 -1.07 7.98
C ARG A 16 11.06 0.06 6.95
N VAL A 17 10.19 0.03 5.94
CA VAL A 17 10.10 1.03 4.86
C VAL A 17 8.63 1.36 4.60
N ASN A 18 8.31 2.65 4.43
CA ASN A 18 6.96 3.07 4.04
C ASN A 18 6.67 2.66 2.58
N LEU A 19 5.43 2.21 2.32
CA LEU A 19 4.98 1.80 0.99
C LEU A 19 5.13 2.94 -0.04
N GLY A 20 4.57 4.11 0.26
CA GLY A 20 4.56 5.27 -0.64
C GLY A 20 3.59 5.12 -1.83
N VAL A 21 3.16 6.26 -2.38
CA VAL A 21 2.08 6.32 -3.38
C VAL A 21 2.41 5.58 -4.68
N GLU A 22 3.63 5.71 -5.20
CA GLU A 22 4.00 5.08 -6.47
C GLU A 22 4.01 3.55 -6.40
N ARG A 23 4.49 2.98 -5.28
CA ARG A 23 4.46 1.53 -5.07
C ARG A 23 3.03 1.05 -4.77
N ALA A 24 2.22 1.86 -4.11
CA ALA A 24 0.81 1.55 -3.90
C ALA A 24 0.02 1.49 -5.22
N LYS A 25 0.33 2.33 -6.21
CA LYS A 25 -0.28 2.24 -7.57
C LYS A 25 0.02 0.90 -8.22
N VAL A 26 1.29 0.51 -8.20
CA VAL A 26 1.79 -0.75 -8.75
C VAL A 26 1.15 -1.97 -8.06
N LEU A 27 1.14 -1.99 -6.73
CA LEU A 27 0.52 -3.07 -5.96
C LEU A 27 -1.01 -3.08 -6.10
N GLY A 28 -1.66 -1.91 -6.16
CA GLY A 28 -3.09 -1.80 -6.37
C GLY A 28 -3.54 -2.43 -7.69
N THR A 29 -2.80 -2.19 -8.78
CA THR A 29 -3.05 -2.89 -10.06
C THR A 29 -2.85 -4.40 -9.94
N ALA A 30 -1.78 -4.86 -9.29
CA ALA A 30 -1.49 -6.28 -9.15
C ALA A 30 -2.49 -7.03 -8.25
N LEU A 31 -3.01 -6.35 -7.22
CA LEU A 31 -3.96 -6.90 -6.23
C LEU A 31 -5.42 -6.60 -6.56
N HIS A 32 -5.70 -5.92 -7.68
CA HIS A 32 -7.03 -5.53 -8.11
C HIS A 32 -7.78 -4.69 -7.06
N CYS A 33 -7.07 -3.78 -6.40
CA CYS A 33 -7.62 -2.90 -5.37
C CYS A 33 -7.24 -1.43 -5.62
N HIS A 34 -8.02 -0.51 -5.06
CA HIS A 34 -7.74 0.92 -5.18
C HIS A 34 -6.50 1.29 -4.35
N PRO A 35 -5.47 1.96 -4.90
CA PRO A 35 -4.21 2.24 -4.17
C PRO A 35 -4.41 2.92 -2.80
N ALA A 36 -5.44 3.76 -2.67
CA ALA A 36 -5.78 4.43 -1.41
C ALA A 36 -5.97 3.45 -0.23
N VAL A 37 -6.51 2.25 -0.46
CA VAL A 37 -6.72 1.26 0.61
C VAL A 37 -5.41 0.68 1.16
N LEU A 38 -4.33 0.73 0.37
CA LEU A 38 -3.00 0.29 0.79
C LEU A 38 -2.23 1.37 1.56
N VAL A 39 -2.48 2.65 1.23
CA VAL A 39 -1.79 3.79 1.89
C VAL A 39 -2.52 4.26 3.13
N PHE A 40 -3.83 4.05 3.20
CA PHE A 40 -4.68 4.42 4.34
C PHE A 40 -5.44 3.19 4.86
N PRO A 41 -4.74 2.16 5.38
CA PRO A 41 -5.39 0.98 5.91
C PRO A 41 -6.22 1.36 7.15
N GLY A 42 -7.47 0.93 7.19
CA GLY A 42 -8.34 1.16 8.35
C GLY A 42 -8.78 2.60 8.57
N TRP A 43 -8.70 3.48 7.54
CA TRP A 43 -9.27 4.82 7.63
C TRP A 43 -10.78 4.74 7.86
N GLN A 44 -11.22 5.08 9.07
CA GLN A 44 -12.62 5.25 9.40
C GLN A 44 -12.94 6.75 9.39
N ILE A 45 -13.99 7.13 8.67
CA ILE A 45 -14.57 8.46 8.81
C ILE A 45 -15.35 8.40 10.12
N GLU A 46 -14.85 9.04 11.17
CA GLU A 46 -15.70 9.35 12.32
C GLU A 46 -16.91 10.09 11.77
N SER A 47 -18.09 9.47 11.88
CA SER A 47 -19.33 10.09 11.42
C SER A 47 -19.50 11.35 12.26
N ALA A 48 -19.26 12.52 11.66
CA ALA A 48 -19.44 13.80 12.33
C ALA A 48 -20.89 13.88 12.80
N ALA A 49 -21.09 13.70 14.11
CA ALA A 49 -22.34 13.84 14.82
C ALA A 49 -22.33 15.16 15.59
#